data_AF-A0A838G026-F1
#
_entry.id   AF-A0A838G026-F1
#
_cell.length_a   1.000
_cell.length_b   1.000
_cell.length_c   1.000
_cell.angle_alpha   90.00
_cell.angle_beta   90.00
_cell.angle_gamma   90.00
#
_symmetry.space_group_name_H-M   'P 1'
#
loop_
_entity.id
_entity.type
_entity.pdbx_description
1 polymer ?
#
loop_
_entity_poly.entity_id
_entity_poly.type
_entity_poly.pdbx_seq_one_letter_code
_entity_poly.pdbx_strand_id
1 'polypeptide(L)' 'MIEIEEVPELRSPVLIAAFEGWNDAADAASSVIDHLLHVWNARVGAAIDPE' A
#
# COMPACT_ATOMS: atom_id res chain seq x y z
N MET A 1 -0.10 -2.81 16.14
CA MET A 1 0.45 -1.44 16.36
C MET A 1 0.86 -0.85 15.02
N ILE A 2 0.83 0.48 14.80
CA ILE A 2 1.28 1.10 13.54
C ILE A 2 2.60 1.84 13.80
N GLU A 3 3.65 1.45 13.10
CA GLU A 3 4.91 2.20 13.05
C GLU A 3 4.88 3.11 11.83
N ILE A 4 5.17 4.40 12.00
CA ILE A 4 5.09 5.43 10.95
C ILE A 4 6.47 6.04 10.74
N GLU A 5 6.97 5.97 9.50
CA GLU A 5 8.13 6.74 9.04
C GLU A 5 7.72 8.18 8.65
N GLU A 6 8.68 9.09 8.59
CA GLU A 6 8.42 10.50 8.27
C GLU A 6 7.88 10.66 6.84
N VAL A 7 6.56 10.85 6.72
CA VAL A 7 5.86 11.12 5.45
C VAL A 7 5.69 12.63 5.24
N PRO A 8 5.86 13.13 4.00
CA PRO A 8 5.70 14.55 3.69
C PRO A 8 4.25 15.00 3.85
N GLU A 9 4.01 16.32 3.99
CA GLU A 9 2.65 16.87 3.95
C GLU A 9 1.96 16.54 2.61
N LEU A 10 0.83 15.84 2.69
CA LEU A 10 0.00 15.50 1.53
C LEU A 10 -1.16 16.50 1.40
N ARG A 11 -1.36 17.07 0.20
CA ARG A 11 -2.51 17.93 -0.09
C ARG A 11 -3.54 17.17 -0.92
N SER A 12 -4.65 16.81 -0.28
CA SER A 12 -5.75 16.04 -0.89
C SER A 12 -5.29 14.75 -1.61
N PRO A 13 -4.61 13.83 -0.90
CA PRO A 13 -4.13 12.59 -1.51
C PRO A 13 -5.26 11.63 -1.87
N VAL A 14 -4.98 10.75 -2.84
CA VAL A 14 -5.81 9.58 -3.14
C VAL A 14 -5.15 8.36 -2.50
N LEU A 15 -5.94 7.57 -1.76
CA LEU A 15 -5.50 6.28 -1.25
C LEU A 15 -5.85 5.19 -2.27
N ILE A 16 -4.85 4.37 -2.62
CA ILE A 16 -5.03 3.14 -3.40
C ILE A 16 -4.69 1.98 -2.46
N ALA A 17 -5.61 1.02 -2.31
CA ALA A 17 -5.44 -0.12 -1.42
C ALA A 17 -5.93 -1.40 -2.10
N ALA A 18 -5.22 -2.50 -1.87
CA ALA A 18 -5.64 -3.84 -2.22
C ALA A 18 -5.53 -4.74 -0.99
N PHE A 19 -6.38 -5.76 -0.94
CA PHE A 19 -6.42 -6.73 0.15
C PHE A 19 -6.51 -8.13 -0.44
N GLU A 20 -5.67 -9.02 0.07
CA GLU A 20 -5.70 -10.44 -0.28
C GLU A 20 -6.80 -11.17 0.50
N GLY A 21 -7.25 -12.32 -0.01
CA GLY A 21 -8.10 -13.26 0.73
C GLY A 21 -9.63 -13.11 0.59
N TRP A 22 -10.16 -12.02 0.01
CA TRP A 22 -11.61 -11.88 -0.25
C TRP A 22 -11.99 -11.71 -1.72
N ASN A 23 -11.32 -10.81 -2.46
CA ASN A 23 -11.62 -10.48 -3.86
C ASN A 23 -10.34 -10.20 -4.66
N ASP A 24 -9.35 -11.09 -4.54
CA ASP A 24 -8.11 -10.98 -5.30
C ASP A 24 -8.15 -11.93 -6.50
N ALA A 25 -8.96 -11.56 -7.50
CA ALA A 25 -9.25 -12.40 -8.66
C ALA A 25 -7.98 -12.71 -9.48
N ALA A 26 -7.40 -13.90 -9.22
CA ALA A 26 -6.10 -14.31 -9.75
C ALA A 26 -4.99 -13.31 -9.44
N ASP A 27 -4.94 -12.84 -8.19
CA ASP A 27 -3.94 -11.91 -7.65
C ASP A 27 -3.91 -10.54 -8.35
N ALA A 28 -4.96 -10.20 -9.10
CA ALA A 28 -4.97 -8.97 -9.90
C ALA A 28 -4.92 -7.70 -9.04
N ALA A 29 -5.54 -7.70 -7.86
CA ALA A 29 -5.58 -6.51 -7.01
C ALA A 29 -4.24 -6.31 -6.28
N SER A 30 -3.70 -7.37 -5.67
CA SER A 30 -2.38 -7.34 -5.02
C SER A 30 -1.26 -7.04 -6.02
N SER A 31 -1.27 -7.72 -7.18
CA SER A 31 -0.24 -7.54 -8.22
C SER A 31 -0.19 -6.11 -8.78
N VAL A 32 -1.33 -5.42 -8.91
CA VAL A 32 -1.35 -4.03 -9.38
C VAL A 32 -0.71 -3.11 -8.35
N ILE A 33 -0.95 -3.30 -7.05
CA ILE A 33 -0.28 -2.51 -6.01
C ILE A 33 1.23 -2.76 -6.02
N ASP A 34 1.67 -4.01 -6.09
CA ASP A 34 3.09 -4.36 -6.18
C ASP A 34 3.77 -3.71 -7.38
N HIS A 35 3.09 -3.73 -8.54
CA HIS A 35 3.56 -3.05 -9.73
C HIS A 35 3.71 -1.53 -9.52
N LEU A 36 2.70 -0.88 -8.92
CA LEU A 36 2.73 0.56 -8.64
C LEU A 36 3.84 0.94 -7.66
N LEU A 37 4.06 0.15 -6.61
CA LEU A 37 5.16 0.35 -5.66
C LEU A 37 6.51 0.38 -6.39
N HIS A 38 6.71 -0.56 -7.32
CA HIS A 38 7.94 -0.64 -8.12
C HIS A 38 8.10 0.55 -9.07
N VAL A 39 7.10 0.83 -9.93
CA VAL A 39 7.26 1.85 -10.99
C VAL A 39 7.27 3.28 -10.44
N TRP A 40 6.69 3.53 -9.28
CA TRP A 40 6.75 4.82 -8.61
C TRP A 40 7.95 4.96 -7.66
N ASN A 41 8.73 3.89 -7.47
CA ASN A 41 9.80 3.84 -6.48
C ASN A 41 9.29 4.29 -5.10
N ALA A 42 8.16 3.70 -4.70
CA ALA A 42 7.49 4.04 -3.45
C ALA A 42 8.37 3.71 -2.25
N ARG A 43 8.17 4.46 -1.16
CA ARG A 43 8.83 4.22 0.13
C ARG A 43 7.81 3.73 1.13
N VAL A 44 8.22 2.82 2.01
CA VAL A 44 7.39 2.36 3.11
C VAL A 44 7.20 3.53 4.07
N GLY A 45 5.97 4.00 4.20
CA GLY A 45 5.63 5.09 5.12
C GLY A 45 5.08 4.60 6.47
N ALA A 46 4.51 3.39 6.50
CA ALA A 46 4.04 2.78 7.72
C ALA A 46 3.86 1.26 7.54
N ALA A 47 3.91 0.52 8.64
CA ALA A 47 3.60 -0.91 8.70
C ALA A 47 2.54 -1.18 9.78
N ILE A 48 1.65 -2.14 9.52
CA ILE A 48 0.63 -2.59 10.47
C ILE A 48 1.02 -3.99 10.94
N ASP A 49 1.16 -4.14 12.26
CA ASP A 49 1.33 -5.44 12.91
C ASP A 49 0.00 -6.22 12.89
N PRO A 50 -0.04 -7.45 12.34
CA PRO A 50 -1.25 -8.28 12.27
C PRO A 50 -1.58 -9.03 13.57
N GLU A 51 -0.71 -9.03 14.59
CA GLU A 51 -1.03 -9.53 15.94
C GLU A 51 -2.01 -8.61 16.71
#